data_AF-A0A925VTG9-F1
#
_entry.id   AF-A0A925VTG9-F1
#
_cell.length_a   1.000
_cell.length_b   1.000
_cell.length_c   1.000
_cell.angle_alpha   90.00
_cell.angle_beta   90.00
_cell.angle_gamma   90.00
#
_symmetry.space_group_name_H-M   'P 1'
#
loop_
_entity.id
_entity.type
_entity.pdbx_description
1 polymer ?
#
loop_
_entity_poly.entity_id
_entity_poly.type
_entity_poly.pdbx_seq_one_letter_code
_entity_poly.pdbx_strand_id
1 'polypeptide(L)'
;TELAQLPTATGAVLARYFNTEPLAHVVPRYVHEYVHTQLRGYGASVLGQALHEGTCDFMTELVTGQAGPFAYLAYGRRHEAALKERFKTEMFIPIFLSRPAEQTPADLHHAADLGYYLGYAVCKAYYAQAVNKRQAVRDLLTLDYADDRAVAELLEKSQYYPDEPVRQLRAAFDNRPPDATRVRPFALAPQPLDPALTELTVDFPQPVSPYATVRPGPGGPETWPGVGALRFSNDNKSVTFAVGLRPAREYEFIVAEGGSRSLLDYPNKSYLLKFSTRSLSE
;
A
#
# COMPACT_ATOMS: atom_id res chain seq x y z
N THR A 1 16.50 35.29 4.34
CA THR A 1 15.05 35.63 4.37
C THR A 1 14.52 35.31 5.75
N GLU A 2 13.61 36.13 6.28
CA GLU A 2 13.07 36.12 7.65
C GLU A 2 12.25 34.87 8.02
N LEU A 3 12.85 33.67 7.95
CA LEU A 3 12.21 32.43 8.42
C LEU A 3 11.90 32.47 9.93
N ALA A 4 12.62 33.32 10.68
CA ALA A 4 12.45 33.52 12.12
C ALA A 4 11.13 34.23 12.51
N GLN A 5 10.41 34.82 11.55
CA GLN A 5 9.13 35.50 11.80
C GLN A 5 7.91 34.60 11.57
N LEU A 6 8.12 33.39 11.05
CA LEU A 6 7.03 32.44 10.80
C LEU A 6 6.75 31.60 12.04
N PRO A 7 5.49 31.14 12.24
CA PRO A 7 5.15 30.20 13.31
C PRO A 7 6.11 29.02 13.32
N THR A 8 6.55 28.55 14.50
CA THR A 8 7.70 27.63 14.65
C THR A 8 7.59 26.36 13.80
N ALA A 9 6.38 25.81 13.64
CA ALA A 9 6.11 24.67 12.77
C ALA A 9 6.28 25.01 11.27
N THR A 10 5.77 26.16 10.84
CA THR A 10 5.89 26.66 9.46
C THR A 10 7.35 27.02 9.12
N GLY A 11 8.07 27.64 10.06
CA GLY A 11 9.50 27.95 9.92
C GLY A 11 10.36 26.70 9.75
N ALA A 12 10.09 25.64 10.52
CA ALA A 12 10.84 24.38 10.42
C ALA A 12 10.59 23.63 9.09
N VAL A 13 9.34 23.62 8.60
CA VAL A 13 8.99 23.01 7.31
C VAL A 13 9.64 23.78 6.15
N LEU A 14 9.56 25.11 6.17
CA LEU A 14 10.17 25.92 5.12
C LEU A 14 11.69 25.88 5.16
N ALA A 15 12.31 25.86 6.35
CA ALA A 15 13.75 25.67 6.47
C ALA A 15 14.20 24.32 5.88
N ARG A 16 13.46 23.24 6.16
CA ARG A 16 13.69 21.93 5.52
C ARG A 16 13.57 22.00 4.01
N TYR A 17 12.54 22.66 3.48
CA TYR A 17 12.35 22.84 2.04
C TYR A 17 13.47 23.66 1.39
N PHE A 18 13.85 24.81 1.94
CA PHE A 18 14.90 25.65 1.38
C PHE A 18 16.30 25.02 1.47
N ASN A 19 16.55 24.15 2.46
CA ASN A 19 17.78 23.36 2.54
C ASN A 19 17.92 22.32 1.40
N THR A 20 16.88 22.08 0.61
CA THR A 20 16.93 21.21 -0.58
C THR A 20 17.33 21.96 -1.86
N GLU A 21 17.71 23.23 -1.75
CA GLU A 21 18.01 24.12 -2.86
C GLU A 21 16.92 24.11 -3.95
N PRO A 22 15.67 24.47 -3.62
CA PRO A 22 14.51 24.26 -4.49
C PRO A 22 14.61 24.97 -5.85
N LEU A 23 15.46 26.00 -5.96
CA LEU A 23 15.73 26.73 -7.20
C LEU A 23 16.75 26.03 -8.12
N ALA A 24 17.64 25.20 -7.58
CA ALA A 24 18.67 24.50 -8.36
C ALA A 24 18.07 23.52 -9.38
N HIS A 25 16.85 23.05 -9.12
CA HIS A 25 16.15 22.03 -9.91
C HIS A 25 14.78 22.50 -10.41
N VAL A 26 14.61 23.82 -10.53
CA VAL A 26 13.33 24.43 -10.90
C VAL A 26 12.90 24.06 -12.33
N VAL A 27 13.84 23.97 -13.27
CA VAL A 27 13.56 23.60 -14.68
C VAL A 27 13.01 22.17 -14.79
N PRO A 28 13.72 21.11 -14.32
CA PRO A 28 13.17 19.75 -14.39
C PRO A 28 11.88 19.61 -13.58
N ARG A 29 11.72 20.32 -12.46
CA ARG A 29 10.46 20.33 -11.72
C ARG A 29 9.31 20.93 -12.54
N TYR A 30 9.52 22.05 -13.24
CA TYR A 30 8.47 22.60 -14.12
C TYR A 30 8.09 21.65 -15.26
N VAL A 31 9.05 20.92 -15.83
CA VAL A 31 8.74 19.92 -16.85
C VAL A 31 7.89 18.79 -16.25
N HIS A 32 8.24 18.28 -15.06
CA HIS A 32 7.46 17.28 -14.34
C HIS A 32 6.01 17.72 -14.12
N GLU A 33 5.83 18.91 -13.53
CA GLU A 33 4.51 19.48 -13.28
C GLU A 33 3.74 19.74 -14.59
N TYR A 34 4.42 20.14 -15.66
CA TYR A 34 3.80 20.30 -16.96
C TYR A 34 3.29 18.96 -17.50
N VAL A 35 4.05 17.87 -17.37
CA VAL A 35 3.64 16.54 -17.84
C VAL A 35 2.37 16.08 -17.13
N HIS A 36 2.20 16.36 -15.83
CA HIS A 36 0.95 16.04 -15.13
C HIS A 36 -0.29 16.60 -15.83
N THR A 37 -0.20 17.81 -16.39
CA THR A 37 -1.32 18.44 -17.11
C THR A 37 -1.70 17.71 -18.41
N GLN A 38 -0.84 16.81 -18.89
CA GLN A 38 -1.03 16.03 -20.10
C GLN A 38 -1.55 14.61 -19.82
N LEU A 39 -1.44 14.12 -18.58
CA LEU A 39 -1.84 12.77 -18.20
C LEU A 39 -3.36 12.65 -17.97
N ARG A 40 -3.86 11.41 -17.99
CA ARG A 40 -5.28 11.09 -17.79
C ARG A 40 -5.45 10.16 -16.59
N GLY A 41 -6.49 10.44 -15.81
CA GLY A 41 -6.78 9.69 -14.59
C GLY A 41 -5.72 9.88 -13.51
N TYR A 42 -6.10 9.54 -12.29
CA TYR A 42 -5.16 9.43 -11.18
C TYR A 42 -5.08 7.97 -10.76
N GLY A 43 -3.89 7.53 -10.35
CA GLY A 43 -3.67 6.16 -9.95
C GLY A 43 -4.57 5.72 -8.81
N ALA A 44 -5.49 4.78 -9.05
CA ALA A 44 -6.36 4.23 -8.01
C ALA A 44 -5.64 3.24 -7.07
N SER A 45 -4.52 2.68 -7.55
CA SER A 45 -3.64 1.75 -6.85
C SER A 45 -2.24 2.33 -6.66
N VAL A 46 -1.44 1.73 -5.77
CA VAL A 46 0.00 2.08 -5.62
C VAL A 46 0.74 1.96 -6.96
N LEU A 47 0.41 0.94 -7.76
CA LEU A 47 0.94 0.77 -9.11
C LEU A 47 0.52 1.92 -10.03
N GLY A 48 -0.78 2.22 -10.10
CA GLY A 48 -1.27 3.32 -10.95
C GLY A 48 -0.63 4.66 -10.57
N GLN A 49 -0.51 4.96 -9.28
CA GLN A 49 0.07 6.22 -8.81
C GLN A 49 1.59 6.26 -9.08
N ALA A 50 2.28 5.15 -8.86
CA ALA A 50 3.69 5.00 -9.20
C ALA A 50 3.93 5.29 -10.68
N LEU A 51 3.18 4.66 -11.59
CA LEU A 51 3.34 4.88 -13.03
C LEU A 51 2.94 6.28 -13.48
N HIS A 52 1.95 6.90 -12.83
CA HIS A 52 1.55 8.28 -13.10
C HIS A 52 2.70 9.25 -12.80
N GLU A 53 3.25 9.22 -11.59
CA GLU A 53 4.38 10.06 -11.18
C GLU A 53 5.68 9.71 -11.93
N GLY A 54 5.91 8.41 -12.11
CA GLY A 54 7.05 7.88 -12.85
C GLY A 54 7.07 8.29 -14.32
N THR A 55 5.90 8.49 -14.92
CA THR A 55 5.80 9.03 -16.29
C THR A 55 6.23 10.48 -16.33
N CYS A 56 5.84 11.31 -15.35
CA CYS A 56 6.31 12.69 -15.26
C CYS A 56 7.83 12.76 -15.09
N ASP A 57 8.40 11.94 -14.22
CA ASP A 57 9.85 11.84 -14.03
C ASP A 57 10.58 11.41 -15.30
N PHE A 58 10.07 10.37 -15.98
CA PHE A 58 10.71 9.84 -17.17
C PHE A 58 10.61 10.80 -18.37
N MET A 59 9.46 11.44 -18.56
CA MET A 59 9.31 12.48 -19.60
C MET A 59 10.21 13.68 -19.33
N THR A 60 10.37 14.05 -18.05
CA THR A 60 11.32 15.08 -17.64
C THR A 60 12.75 14.71 -18.04
N GLU A 61 13.17 13.47 -17.79
CA GLU A 61 14.49 13.00 -18.24
C GLU A 61 14.62 13.03 -19.76
N LEU A 62 13.61 12.56 -20.50
CA LEU A 62 13.65 12.56 -21.97
C LEU A 62 13.77 13.97 -22.56
N VAL A 63 13.07 14.95 -21.98
CA VAL A 63 13.07 16.34 -22.47
C VAL A 63 14.36 17.06 -22.07
N THR A 64 14.84 16.87 -20.84
CA THR A 64 15.99 17.60 -20.30
C THR A 64 17.33 16.93 -20.61
N GLY A 65 17.34 15.64 -20.93
CA GLY A 65 18.54 14.82 -21.03
C GLY A 65 19.23 14.55 -19.68
N GLN A 66 18.57 14.83 -18.56
CA GLN A 66 19.11 14.69 -17.21
C GLN A 66 18.33 13.61 -16.44
N ALA A 67 19.03 12.72 -15.73
CA ALA A 67 18.43 11.57 -15.03
C ALA A 67 17.59 11.90 -13.76
N GLY A 68 17.03 13.12 -13.72
CA GLY A 68 16.31 13.72 -12.62
C GLY A 68 17.23 14.05 -11.44
N PRO A 69 17.37 15.32 -11.02
CA PRO A 69 18.24 15.69 -9.90
C PRO A 69 17.65 15.34 -8.53
N PHE A 70 16.53 14.62 -8.48
CA PHE A 70 15.80 14.38 -7.25
C PHE A 70 16.43 13.26 -6.41
N ALA A 71 16.56 13.49 -5.11
CA ALA A 71 17.23 12.58 -4.18
C ALA A 71 16.61 11.17 -4.17
N TYR A 72 15.29 11.05 -4.32
CA TYR A 72 14.60 9.75 -4.35
C TYR A 72 14.96 8.92 -5.59
N LEU A 73 15.21 9.54 -6.75
CA LEU A 73 15.68 8.82 -7.94
C LEU A 73 17.09 8.28 -7.73
N ALA A 74 17.96 9.04 -7.06
CA ALA A 74 19.31 8.58 -6.72
C ALA A 74 19.30 7.44 -5.69
N TYR A 75 18.46 7.54 -4.67
CA TYR A 75 18.25 6.46 -3.69
C TYR A 75 17.67 5.22 -4.37
N GLY A 76 16.61 5.40 -5.16
CA GLY A 76 15.94 4.33 -5.88
C GLY A 76 16.89 3.49 -6.73
N ARG A 77 17.78 4.14 -7.50
CA ARG A 77 18.83 3.47 -8.29
C ARG A 77 19.78 2.61 -7.46
N ARG A 78 20.12 3.04 -6.23
CA ARG A 78 21.03 2.30 -5.33
C ARG A 78 20.34 1.14 -4.61
N HIS A 79 19.02 1.21 -4.45
CA HIS A 79 18.25 0.26 -3.63
C HIS A 79 17.17 -0.49 -4.43
N GLU A 80 17.25 -0.45 -5.77
CA GLU A 80 16.20 -0.94 -6.67
C GLU A 80 15.78 -2.39 -6.38
N ALA A 81 16.73 -3.30 -6.14
CA ALA A 81 16.42 -4.70 -5.88
C ALA A 81 15.50 -4.88 -4.66
N ALA A 82 15.81 -4.20 -3.54
CA ALA A 82 14.98 -4.25 -2.33
C ALA A 82 13.62 -3.56 -2.54
N LEU A 83 13.60 -2.45 -3.29
CA LEU A 83 12.37 -1.73 -3.61
C LEU A 83 11.44 -2.57 -4.51
N LYS A 84 11.99 -3.29 -5.50
CA LYS A 84 11.23 -4.21 -6.37
C LYS A 84 10.53 -5.30 -5.55
N GLU A 85 11.24 -5.97 -4.65
CA GLU A 85 10.63 -7.02 -3.81
C GLU A 85 9.51 -6.47 -2.93
N ARG A 86 9.72 -5.30 -2.33
CA ARG A 86 8.67 -4.63 -1.54
C ARG A 86 7.45 -4.29 -2.42
N PHE A 87 7.68 -3.72 -3.59
CA PHE A 87 6.63 -3.30 -4.49
C PHE A 87 5.73 -4.45 -4.95
N LYS A 88 6.28 -5.66 -5.14
CA LYS A 88 5.47 -6.87 -5.41
C LYS A 88 4.33 -7.06 -4.41
N THR A 89 4.59 -6.73 -3.14
CA THR A 89 3.64 -6.91 -2.05
C THR A 89 2.68 -5.73 -1.88
N GLU A 90 3.01 -4.55 -2.42
CA GLU A 90 2.27 -3.32 -2.15
C GLU A 90 1.56 -2.74 -3.39
N MET A 91 2.00 -3.05 -4.61
CA MET A 91 1.61 -2.34 -5.84
C MET A 91 0.11 -2.40 -6.13
N PHE A 92 -0.58 -3.43 -5.65
CA PHE A 92 -2.01 -3.61 -5.89
C PHE A 92 -2.91 -3.07 -4.76
N ILE A 93 -2.31 -2.48 -3.73
CA ILE A 93 -3.05 -1.81 -2.66
C ILE A 93 -3.71 -0.55 -3.25
N PRO A 94 -5.01 -0.29 -3.00
CA PRO A 94 -5.63 0.98 -3.37
C PRO A 94 -4.87 2.16 -2.75
N ILE A 95 -4.63 3.23 -3.51
CA ILE A 95 -3.71 4.31 -3.09
C ILE A 95 -4.14 4.97 -1.78
N PHE A 96 -5.45 5.11 -1.53
CA PHE A 96 -5.99 5.68 -0.29
C PHE A 96 -5.81 4.75 0.93
N LEU A 97 -5.53 3.46 0.71
CA LEU A 97 -5.16 2.48 1.75
C LEU A 97 -3.65 2.29 1.85
N SER A 98 -2.88 2.87 0.92
CA SER A 98 -1.43 2.85 0.94
C SER A 98 -0.94 3.68 2.13
N ARG A 99 -0.02 3.10 2.90
CA ARG A 99 0.64 3.84 3.97
C ARG A 99 1.75 4.66 3.34
N PRO A 100 2.01 5.91 3.79
CA PRO A 100 3.35 6.45 3.61
C PRO A 100 4.28 5.44 4.30
N ALA A 101 5.17 4.82 3.52
CA ALA A 101 6.12 3.85 4.05
C ALA A 101 6.85 4.44 5.27
N GLU A 102 7.17 3.58 6.23
CA GLU A 102 7.63 3.92 7.58
C GLU A 102 8.43 5.23 7.68
N GLN A 103 7.88 6.17 8.45
CA GLN A 103 8.55 7.42 8.78
C GLN A 103 9.67 7.14 9.78
N THR A 104 10.90 6.91 9.31
CA THR A 104 12.09 7.15 10.14
C THR A 104 12.44 8.65 10.06
N PRO A 105 12.41 9.42 11.16
CA PRO A 105 12.49 10.89 11.13
C PRO A 105 13.81 11.51 10.65
N ALA A 106 14.82 10.71 10.29
CA ALA A 106 16.20 11.18 10.15
C ALA A 106 16.76 11.18 8.72
N ASP A 107 16.22 10.37 7.80
CA ASP A 107 16.81 10.24 6.46
C ASP A 107 15.90 10.87 5.40
N LEU A 108 16.49 11.81 4.68
CA LEU A 108 15.85 12.78 3.80
C LEU A 108 15.12 12.11 2.63
N HIS A 109 13.92 12.62 2.33
CA HIS A 109 13.06 12.38 1.16
C HIS A 109 12.15 11.14 1.22
N HIS A 110 10.94 11.46 1.69
CA HIS A 110 9.66 10.77 1.78
C HIS A 110 9.55 9.37 1.17
N ALA A 111 9.06 8.45 1.98
CA ALA A 111 8.75 7.09 1.57
C ALA A 111 7.52 6.99 0.62
N ALA A 112 6.81 8.09 0.40
CA ALA A 112 5.85 8.26 -0.71
C ALA A 112 6.58 8.32 -2.07
N ASP A 113 7.84 8.77 -2.09
CA ASP A 113 8.68 8.90 -3.28
C ASP A 113 9.30 7.55 -3.73
N LEU A 114 9.15 6.47 -2.94
CA LEU A 114 9.67 5.14 -3.27
C LEU A 114 8.86 4.45 -4.37
N GLY A 115 7.54 4.66 -4.39
CA GLY A 115 6.69 4.24 -5.50
C GLY A 115 7.04 4.98 -6.79
N TYR A 116 7.47 6.24 -6.69
CA TYR A 116 7.73 7.09 -7.85
C TYR A 116 8.96 6.64 -8.61
N TYR A 117 10.05 6.28 -7.92
CA TYR A 117 11.23 5.70 -8.59
C TYR A 117 10.89 4.43 -9.36
N LEU A 118 10.14 3.51 -8.76
CA LEU A 118 9.79 2.24 -9.40
C LEU A 118 8.88 2.47 -10.61
N GLY A 119 7.97 3.44 -10.51
CA GLY A 119 7.17 3.85 -11.66
C GLY A 119 8.02 4.41 -12.79
N TYR A 120 8.97 5.29 -12.46
CA TYR A 120 9.96 5.82 -13.41
C TYR A 120 10.74 4.67 -14.08
N ALA A 121 11.19 3.69 -13.30
CA ALA A 121 11.96 2.56 -13.80
C ALA A 121 11.12 1.67 -14.74
N VAL A 122 9.85 1.44 -14.43
CA VAL A 122 8.90 0.72 -15.30
C VAL A 122 8.66 1.48 -16.61
N CYS A 123 8.36 2.78 -16.56
CA CYS A 123 8.13 3.60 -17.74
C CYS A 123 9.38 3.66 -18.65
N LYS A 124 10.55 3.79 -18.03
CA LYS A 124 11.84 3.78 -18.73
C LYS A 124 12.14 2.41 -19.36
N ALA A 125 11.87 1.31 -18.66
CA ALA A 125 12.02 -0.05 -19.19
C ALA A 125 11.10 -0.26 -20.39
N TYR A 126 9.82 0.12 -20.28
CA TYR A 126 8.85 0.08 -21.37
C TYR A 126 9.28 0.89 -22.59
N TYR A 127 9.81 2.10 -22.40
CA TYR A 127 10.35 2.89 -23.49
C TYR A 127 11.59 2.23 -24.11
N ALA A 128 12.50 1.67 -23.31
CA ALA A 128 13.77 1.10 -23.78
C ALA A 128 13.57 -0.06 -24.76
N GLN A 129 12.63 -0.96 -24.47
CA GLN A 129 12.27 -2.09 -25.32
C GLN A 129 11.44 -1.71 -26.57
N ALA A 130 10.78 -0.54 -26.56
CA ALA A 130 9.87 -0.18 -27.65
C ALA A 130 10.65 0.07 -28.95
N VAL A 131 10.24 -0.58 -30.04
CA VAL A 131 10.80 -0.34 -31.37
C VAL A 131 10.48 1.08 -31.85
N ASN A 132 9.22 1.51 -31.65
CA ASN A 132 8.77 2.85 -32.00
C ASN A 132 8.72 3.75 -30.75
N LYS A 133 9.77 4.54 -30.53
CA LYS A 133 9.88 5.46 -29.38
C LYS A 133 8.78 6.52 -29.33
N ARG A 134 8.33 7.02 -30.48
CA ARG A 134 7.23 8.00 -30.53
C ARG A 134 5.91 7.38 -30.08
N GLN A 135 5.68 6.12 -30.43
CA GLN A 135 4.50 5.41 -29.96
C GLN A 135 4.58 5.16 -28.46
N ALA A 136 5.73 4.73 -27.93
CA ALA A 136 5.90 4.52 -26.49
C ALA A 136 5.64 5.80 -25.67
N VAL A 137 6.11 6.96 -26.14
CA VAL A 137 5.80 8.26 -25.50
C VAL A 137 4.31 8.54 -25.54
N ARG A 138 3.64 8.33 -26.68
CA ARG A 138 2.20 8.51 -26.81
C ARG A 138 1.44 7.56 -25.87
N ASP A 139 1.85 6.30 -25.78
CA ASP A 139 1.21 5.31 -24.92
C ASP A 139 1.29 5.74 -23.46
N LEU A 140 2.46 6.17 -22.97
CA LEU A 140 2.63 6.66 -21.60
C LEU A 140 1.81 7.95 -21.32
N LEU A 141 1.74 8.88 -22.27
CA LEU A 141 0.99 10.13 -22.08
C LEU A 141 -0.53 9.99 -22.20
N THR A 142 -1.01 8.96 -22.90
CA THR A 142 -2.45 8.78 -23.17
C THR A 142 -3.09 7.64 -22.40
N LEU A 143 -2.29 6.84 -21.68
CA LEU A 143 -2.76 5.86 -20.70
C LEU A 143 -3.68 6.55 -19.67
N ASP A 144 -4.80 5.90 -19.37
CA ASP A 144 -5.63 6.26 -18.23
C ASP A 144 -5.10 5.56 -16.99
N TYR A 145 -4.47 6.30 -16.08
CA TYR A 145 -3.87 5.75 -14.87
C TYR A 145 -4.89 5.29 -13.82
N ALA A 146 -6.17 5.63 -14.00
CA ALA A 146 -7.25 5.10 -13.18
C ALA A 146 -7.73 3.70 -13.63
N ASP A 147 -7.36 3.27 -14.86
CA ASP A 147 -7.66 1.93 -15.38
C ASP A 147 -6.59 0.94 -14.92
N ASP A 148 -6.86 0.23 -13.81
CA ASP A 148 -5.98 -0.79 -13.25
C ASP A 148 -5.59 -1.88 -14.25
N ARG A 149 -6.44 -2.19 -15.24
CA ARG A 149 -6.11 -3.18 -16.27
C ARG A 149 -5.07 -2.60 -17.23
N ALA A 150 -5.28 -1.39 -17.71
CA ALA A 150 -4.35 -0.74 -18.64
C ALA A 150 -2.98 -0.51 -17.98
N VAL A 151 -2.98 -0.11 -16.70
CA VAL A 151 -1.79 0.02 -15.86
C VAL A 151 -1.05 -1.33 -15.70
N ALA A 152 -1.77 -2.42 -15.41
CA ALA A 152 -1.21 -3.76 -15.33
C ALA A 152 -0.62 -4.23 -16.67
N GLU A 153 -1.28 -3.94 -17.79
CA GLU A 153 -0.78 -4.26 -19.13
C GLU A 153 0.49 -3.46 -19.47
N LEU A 154 0.62 -2.21 -19.03
CA LEU A 154 1.86 -1.44 -19.18
C LEU A 154 3.01 -2.09 -18.39
N LEU A 155 2.76 -2.50 -17.15
CA LEU A 155 3.76 -3.21 -16.33
C LEU A 155 4.21 -4.52 -16.99
N GLU A 156 3.27 -5.34 -17.47
CA GLU A 156 3.60 -6.58 -18.18
C GLU A 156 4.43 -6.30 -19.44
N LYS A 157 3.98 -5.34 -20.26
CA LYS A 157 4.68 -4.96 -21.47
C LYS A 157 6.09 -4.52 -21.14
N SER A 158 6.31 -3.71 -20.09
CA SER A 158 7.62 -3.15 -19.72
C SER A 158 8.74 -4.16 -19.47
N GLN A 159 8.39 -5.45 -19.28
CA GLN A 159 9.33 -6.51 -18.91
C GLN A 159 10.12 -6.18 -17.64
N TYR A 160 9.57 -5.33 -16.76
CA TYR A 160 10.23 -4.97 -15.51
C TYR A 160 10.30 -6.15 -14.52
N TYR A 161 9.34 -7.07 -14.58
CA TYR A 161 9.33 -8.37 -13.90
C TYR A 161 9.30 -9.51 -14.94
N PRO A 162 10.41 -9.80 -15.64
CA PRO A 162 10.40 -10.71 -16.79
C PRO A 162 10.07 -12.16 -16.41
N ASP A 163 10.42 -12.59 -15.19
CA ASP A 163 10.21 -13.96 -14.71
C ASP A 163 8.90 -14.15 -13.92
N GLU A 164 8.17 -13.05 -13.65
CA GLU A 164 6.96 -13.05 -12.82
C GLU A 164 5.83 -12.28 -13.52
N PRO A 165 5.00 -12.98 -14.32
CA PRO A 165 3.87 -12.36 -15.00
C PRO A 165 2.95 -11.62 -14.02
N VAL A 166 2.37 -10.50 -14.44
CA VAL A 166 1.52 -9.66 -13.59
C VAL A 166 0.33 -10.44 -13.00
N ARG A 167 -0.19 -11.44 -13.74
CA ARG A 167 -1.22 -12.37 -13.22
C ARG A 167 -0.77 -13.17 -11.99
N GLN A 168 0.51 -13.57 -11.93
CA GLN A 168 1.08 -14.32 -10.82
C GLN A 168 1.31 -13.39 -9.62
N LEU A 169 1.82 -12.18 -9.87
CA LEU A 169 1.96 -11.15 -8.84
C LEU A 169 0.61 -10.80 -8.22
N ARG A 170 -0.43 -10.64 -9.05
CA ARG A 170 -1.81 -10.42 -8.60
C ARG A 170 -2.33 -11.59 -7.77
N ALA A 171 -2.19 -12.82 -8.26
CA ALA A 171 -2.62 -14.00 -7.52
C ALA A 171 -1.88 -14.14 -6.18
N ALA A 172 -0.58 -13.85 -6.13
CA ALA A 172 0.20 -13.84 -4.89
C ALA A 172 -0.30 -12.77 -3.92
N PHE A 173 -0.68 -11.59 -4.42
CA PHE A 173 -1.27 -10.52 -3.62
C PHE A 173 -2.67 -10.87 -3.10
N ASP A 174 -3.52 -11.47 -3.92
CA ASP A 174 -4.90 -11.82 -3.55
C ASP A 174 -4.93 -13.02 -2.59
N ASN A 175 -3.98 -13.96 -2.73
CA ASN A 175 -3.84 -15.14 -1.87
C ASN A 175 -2.89 -14.92 -0.69
N ARG A 176 -2.30 -13.72 -0.54
CA ARG A 176 -1.45 -13.45 0.62
C ARG A 176 -2.31 -13.59 1.87
N PRO A 177 -1.80 -14.22 2.94
CA PRO A 177 -2.47 -14.15 4.23
C PRO A 177 -2.71 -12.67 4.53
N PRO A 178 -3.95 -12.25 4.90
CA PRO A 178 -4.18 -10.87 5.32
C PRO A 178 -3.16 -10.60 6.43
N ASP A 179 -2.28 -9.60 6.22
CA ASP A 179 -1.06 -9.34 7.02
C ASP A 179 -1.18 -9.94 8.42
N ALA A 180 -0.45 -11.05 8.63
CA ALA A 180 -0.65 -11.98 9.74
C ALA A 180 -1.04 -11.28 11.04
N THR A 181 -2.32 -11.39 11.38
CA THR A 181 -2.93 -10.78 12.55
C THR A 181 -2.74 -11.74 13.72
N ARG A 182 -1.92 -11.38 14.72
CA ARG A 182 -1.77 -12.22 15.92
C ARG A 182 -3.09 -12.18 16.69
N VAL A 183 -3.72 -13.33 16.88
CA VAL A 183 -4.95 -13.45 17.69
C VAL A 183 -4.55 -13.94 19.07
N ARG A 184 -4.57 -13.11 20.11
CA ARG A 184 -4.38 -13.57 21.48
C ARG A 184 -5.61 -14.36 21.97
N PRO A 185 -5.38 -15.48 22.68
CA PRO A 185 -4.12 -15.84 23.34
C PRO A 185 -3.11 -16.65 22.51
N PHE A 186 -3.23 -16.83 21.18
CA PHE A 186 -2.24 -17.59 20.41
C PHE A 186 -0.81 -17.06 20.65
N ALA A 187 -0.05 -17.85 21.43
CA ALA A 187 1.39 -17.87 21.33
C ALA A 187 1.76 -18.32 19.91
N LEU A 188 3.02 -18.10 19.54
CA LEU A 188 3.63 -18.30 18.21
C LEU A 188 3.41 -19.67 17.49
N ALA A 189 2.58 -20.58 18.01
CA ALA A 189 2.24 -21.87 17.40
C ALA A 189 0.71 -22.05 17.25
N PRO A 190 0.22 -22.68 16.16
CA PRO A 190 -1.19 -22.98 15.94
C PRO A 190 -1.65 -24.13 16.86
N GLN A 191 -1.98 -23.83 18.10
CA GLN A 191 -2.61 -24.79 19.03
C GLN A 191 -4.10 -24.50 19.16
N PRO A 192 -4.97 -25.53 19.20
CA PRO A 192 -6.40 -25.33 19.42
C PRO A 192 -6.69 -24.56 20.72
N LEU A 193 -7.56 -23.56 20.65
CA LEU A 193 -7.94 -22.71 21.77
C LEU A 193 -8.77 -23.45 22.82
N ASP A 194 -8.76 -22.93 24.04
CA ASP A 194 -9.66 -23.39 25.09
C ASP A 194 -11.12 -23.01 24.73
N PRO A 195 -12.07 -23.97 24.63
CA PRO A 195 -13.47 -23.65 24.42
C PRO A 195 -14.10 -22.85 25.58
N ALA A 196 -13.48 -22.78 26.76
CA ALA A 196 -13.93 -21.93 27.86
C ALA A 196 -13.59 -20.44 27.68
N LEU A 197 -12.84 -20.08 26.62
CA LEU A 197 -12.48 -18.69 26.36
C LEU A 197 -13.71 -17.87 25.95
N THR A 198 -13.92 -16.75 26.63
CA THR A 198 -15.05 -15.84 26.39
C THR A 198 -14.68 -14.59 25.62
N GLU A 199 -13.37 -14.31 25.44
CA GLU A 199 -12.88 -13.15 24.70
C GLU A 199 -11.69 -13.53 23.81
N LEU A 200 -11.65 -12.95 22.60
CA LEU A 200 -10.51 -13.03 21.69
C LEU A 200 -9.98 -11.64 21.40
N THR A 201 -8.67 -11.45 21.45
CA THR A 201 -8.04 -10.18 21.07
C THR A 201 -7.26 -10.35 19.79
N VAL A 202 -7.41 -9.42 18.88
CA VAL A 202 -6.77 -9.41 17.57
C VAL A 202 -5.81 -8.24 17.55
N ASP A 203 -4.52 -8.53 17.43
CA ASP A 203 -3.46 -7.53 17.36
C ASP A 203 -3.15 -7.17 15.93
N PHE A 204 -3.21 -5.89 15.66
CA PHE A 204 -2.82 -5.29 14.40
C PHE A 204 -1.41 -4.73 14.55
N PRO A 205 -0.54 -4.93 13.54
CA PRO A 205 0.81 -4.38 13.56
C PRO A 205 0.81 -2.85 13.64
N GLN A 206 -0.30 -2.19 13.30
CA GLN A 206 -0.49 -0.75 13.34
C GLN A 206 -1.93 -0.38 13.75
N PRO A 207 -2.19 0.87 14.20
CA PRO A 207 -3.51 1.30 14.62
C PRO A 207 -4.54 1.14 13.49
N VAL A 208 -5.72 0.59 13.81
CA VAL A 208 -6.87 0.45 12.89
C VAL A 208 -7.94 1.50 13.19
N SER A 209 -8.92 1.65 12.29
CA SER A 209 -10.10 2.47 12.56
C SER A 209 -10.75 2.06 13.88
N PRO A 210 -11.18 2.99 14.76
CA PRO A 210 -11.90 2.66 16.00
C PRO A 210 -13.34 2.17 15.74
N TYR A 211 -13.66 1.89 14.48
CA TYR A 211 -14.89 1.27 14.03
C TYR A 211 -14.52 0.00 13.27
N ALA A 212 -15.15 -1.11 13.62
CA ALA A 212 -15.05 -2.35 12.87
C ALA A 212 -16.43 -2.99 12.76
N THR A 213 -16.65 -3.66 11.64
CA THR A 213 -17.77 -4.57 11.43
C THR A 213 -17.26 -6.00 11.49
N VAL A 214 -18.06 -6.89 12.07
CA VAL A 214 -17.74 -8.32 12.10
C VAL A 214 -18.83 -9.07 11.37
N ARG A 215 -18.44 -9.99 10.50
CA ARG A 215 -19.37 -10.79 9.70
C ARG A 215 -18.90 -12.25 9.58
N PRO A 216 -19.82 -13.20 9.31
CA PRO A 216 -19.45 -14.59 9.08
C PRO A 216 -18.40 -14.73 7.96
N GLY A 217 -17.50 -15.71 8.12
CA GLY A 217 -16.56 -16.12 7.08
C GLY A 217 -17.21 -16.98 6.00
N PRO A 218 -16.44 -17.40 4.96
CA PRO A 218 -16.90 -18.31 3.90
C PRO A 218 -17.64 -19.59 4.35
N GLY A 219 -17.30 -20.15 5.52
CA GLY A 219 -17.94 -21.32 6.14
C GLY A 219 -19.34 -21.06 6.71
N GLY A 220 -19.79 -19.80 6.67
CA GLY A 220 -21.15 -19.43 7.02
C GLY A 220 -21.47 -19.54 8.52
N PRO A 221 -22.75 -19.68 8.88
CA PRO A 221 -23.19 -19.71 10.29
C PRO A 221 -22.60 -20.85 11.12
N GLU A 222 -22.21 -21.97 10.49
CA GLU A 222 -21.72 -23.16 11.20
C GLU A 222 -20.34 -22.99 11.83
N THR A 223 -19.54 -22.06 11.30
CA THR A 223 -18.20 -21.68 11.77
C THR A 223 -18.22 -20.37 12.53
N TRP A 224 -19.39 -19.81 12.85
CA TRP A 224 -19.52 -18.54 13.56
C TRP A 224 -19.33 -18.71 15.08
N PRO A 225 -18.41 -17.96 15.72
CA PRO A 225 -18.14 -18.09 17.15
C PRO A 225 -19.07 -17.25 18.04
N GLY A 226 -20.16 -16.67 17.51
CA GLY A 226 -21.06 -15.84 18.30
C GLY A 226 -20.42 -14.53 18.75
N VAL A 227 -19.83 -13.78 17.81
CA VAL A 227 -19.12 -12.53 18.14
C VAL A 227 -20.08 -11.49 18.72
N GLY A 228 -19.78 -11.02 19.92
CA GLY A 228 -20.56 -10.04 20.67
C GLY A 228 -19.89 -8.67 20.75
N ALA A 229 -19.91 -8.06 21.93
CA ALA A 229 -19.36 -6.74 22.17
C ALA A 229 -17.87 -6.65 21.76
N LEU A 230 -17.50 -5.48 21.22
CA LEU A 230 -16.17 -5.18 20.71
C LEU A 230 -15.55 -3.99 21.45
N ARG A 231 -14.25 -4.09 21.76
CA ARG A 231 -13.47 -3.05 22.47
C ARG A 231 -12.13 -2.86 21.80
N PHE A 232 -11.82 -1.62 21.43
CA PHE A 232 -10.51 -1.23 20.91
C PHE A 232 -9.56 -0.90 22.05
N SER A 233 -8.27 -1.18 21.86
CA SER A 233 -7.22 -0.63 22.71
C SER A 233 -7.10 0.88 22.52
N ASN A 234 -6.54 1.59 23.51
CA ASN A 234 -6.41 3.06 23.46
C ASN A 234 -5.54 3.55 22.29
N ASP A 235 -4.60 2.73 21.82
CA ASP A 235 -3.74 3.00 20.67
C ASP A 235 -4.31 2.46 19.35
N ASN A 236 -5.53 1.92 19.39
CA ASN A 236 -6.24 1.23 18.31
C ASN A 236 -5.43 0.10 17.63
N LYS A 237 -4.41 -0.46 18.29
CA LYS A 237 -3.62 -1.58 17.74
C LYS A 237 -4.20 -2.95 18.07
N SER A 238 -5.24 -3.02 18.89
CA SER A 238 -5.89 -4.29 19.20
C SER A 238 -7.41 -4.14 19.27
N VAL A 239 -8.13 -5.17 18.86
CA VAL A 239 -9.58 -5.28 19.05
C VAL A 239 -9.90 -6.54 19.82
N THR A 240 -10.65 -6.41 20.90
CA THR A 240 -11.14 -7.53 21.70
C THR A 240 -12.61 -7.77 21.42
N PHE A 241 -12.97 -9.04 21.23
CA PHE A 241 -14.30 -9.51 20.88
C PHE A 241 -14.79 -10.49 21.95
N ALA A 242 -16.02 -10.34 22.42
CA ALA A 242 -16.69 -11.41 23.14
C ALA A 242 -17.02 -12.56 22.19
N VAL A 243 -16.81 -13.80 22.60
CA VAL A 243 -17.09 -15.02 21.81
C VAL A 243 -17.74 -16.12 22.65
N GLY A 244 -18.50 -16.98 21.99
CA GLY A 244 -19.08 -18.20 22.54
C GLY A 244 -18.55 -19.43 21.81
N LEU A 245 -17.56 -20.09 22.42
CA LEU A 245 -16.87 -21.22 21.80
C LEU A 245 -17.43 -22.57 22.28
N ARG A 246 -17.38 -23.57 21.40
CA ARG A 246 -17.71 -24.97 21.66
C ARG A 246 -16.46 -25.82 21.49
N PRO A 247 -16.31 -26.93 22.24
CA PRO A 247 -15.19 -27.86 22.06
C PRO A 247 -15.13 -28.48 20.65
N ALA A 248 -13.93 -28.86 20.23
CA ALA A 248 -13.66 -29.61 18.98
C ALA A 248 -14.33 -29.01 17.73
N ARG A 249 -14.23 -27.69 17.57
CA ARG A 249 -14.90 -26.95 16.48
C ARG A 249 -13.93 -26.02 15.78
N GLU A 250 -14.10 -25.89 14.46
CA GLU A 250 -13.42 -24.86 13.68
C GLU A 250 -14.31 -23.62 13.56
N TYR A 251 -13.67 -22.47 13.66
CA TYR A 251 -14.29 -21.17 13.64
C TYR A 251 -13.61 -20.25 12.65
N GLU A 252 -14.41 -19.42 12.01
CA GLU A 252 -13.90 -18.33 11.19
C GLU A 252 -14.87 -17.16 11.12
N PHE A 253 -14.31 -15.96 11.01
CA PHE A 253 -15.06 -14.74 10.82
C PHE A 253 -14.19 -13.66 10.19
N ILE A 254 -14.84 -12.66 9.61
CA ILE A 254 -14.17 -11.51 8.99
C ILE A 254 -14.37 -10.30 9.89
N VAL A 255 -13.26 -9.62 10.21
CA VAL A 255 -13.25 -8.27 10.79
C VAL A 255 -12.96 -7.30 9.66
N ALA A 256 -13.90 -6.42 9.33
CA ALA A 256 -13.68 -5.34 8.38
C ALA A 256 -13.57 -4.01 9.12
N GLU A 257 -12.55 -3.22 8.80
CA GLU A 257 -12.42 -1.85 9.31
C GLU A 257 -13.61 -1.00 8.86
N GLY A 258 -13.99 0.05 9.60
CA GLY A 258 -15.10 0.94 9.22
C GLY A 258 -16.50 0.46 9.63
N GLY A 259 -17.42 1.41 9.76
CA GLY A 259 -18.82 1.18 10.13
C GLY A 259 -19.76 0.97 8.93
N SER A 260 -21.04 0.68 9.19
CA SER A 260 -22.07 0.38 8.17
C SER A 260 -22.30 1.48 7.12
N ARG A 261 -21.91 2.73 7.40
CA ARG A 261 -21.95 3.85 6.43
C ARG A 261 -20.86 3.80 5.36
N SER A 262 -19.85 2.94 5.51
CA SER A 262 -18.73 2.78 4.58
C SER A 262 -19.07 1.89 3.36
N LEU A 263 -20.19 1.15 3.42
CA LEU A 263 -20.59 0.16 2.41
C LEU A 263 -21.00 0.74 1.05
N LEU A 264 -21.18 2.06 0.93
CA LEU A 264 -21.66 2.68 -0.31
C LEU A 264 -20.56 3.35 -1.15
N ASP A 265 -19.36 3.63 -0.62
CA ASP A 265 -18.31 4.32 -1.40
C ASP A 265 -16.85 3.93 -1.07
N TYR A 266 -16.57 2.98 -0.15
CA TYR A 266 -15.19 2.67 0.27
C TYR A 266 -14.97 1.18 0.57
N PRO A 267 -14.01 0.48 -0.06
CA PRO A 267 -13.68 -0.89 0.32
C PRO A 267 -12.84 -0.88 1.62
N ASN A 268 -13.45 -1.40 2.67
CA ASN A 268 -12.85 -1.62 3.99
C ASN A 268 -11.80 -2.74 3.97
N LYS A 269 -10.63 -2.55 4.62
CA LYS A 269 -9.68 -3.67 4.88
C LYS A 269 -10.39 -4.75 5.69
N SER A 270 -10.33 -5.98 5.20
CA SER A 270 -10.98 -7.15 5.82
C SER A 270 -9.93 -8.18 6.23
N TYR A 271 -10.01 -8.65 7.47
CA TYR A 271 -9.13 -9.67 8.04
C TYR A 271 -9.96 -10.93 8.30
N LEU A 272 -9.56 -12.05 7.69
CA LEU A 272 -10.16 -13.36 7.93
C LEU A 272 -9.44 -14.04 9.09
N LEU A 273 -10.16 -14.26 10.18
CA LEU A 273 -9.68 -15.04 11.31
C LEU A 273 -10.13 -16.48 11.15
N LYS A 274 -9.21 -17.43 11.36
CA LYS A 274 -9.50 -18.86 11.41
C LYS A 274 -8.82 -19.48 12.63
N PHE A 275 -9.54 -20.29 13.38
CA PHE A 275 -9.00 -21.01 14.53
C PHE A 275 -9.85 -22.23 14.85
N SER A 276 -9.32 -23.13 15.69
CA SER A 276 -10.06 -24.27 16.21
C SER A 276 -10.00 -24.30 17.73
N THR A 277 -10.92 -25.04 18.34
CA THR A 277 -10.94 -25.30 19.79
C THR A 277 -10.54 -26.74 20.10
N ARG A 278 -9.89 -26.94 21.25
CA ARG A 278 -9.56 -28.28 21.75
C ARG A 278 -10.83 -29.06 22.13
N SER A 279 -10.75 -30.38 22.09
CA SER A 279 -11.74 -31.25 22.75
C SER A 279 -11.66 -31.05 24.27
N LEU A 280 -12.78 -31.26 24.96
CA LEU A 280 -12.72 -31.46 26.41
C LEU A 280 -12.06 -32.82 26.64
N SER A 281 -10.95 -32.85 27.38
CA SER A 281 -10.45 -34.10 27.94
C SER A 281 -11.47 -34.60 28.95
N GLU A 282 -11.80 -35.89 28.90
CA GLU A 282 -12.50 -36.58 29.99
C GLU A 282 -11.75 -36.45 31.32
#